data_AF-A0A3P6R6X6-F1
#
_entry.id   AF-A0A3P6R6X6-F1
#
_cell.length_a   1.000
_cell.length_b   1.000
_cell.length_c   1.000
_cell.angle_alpha   90.00
_cell.angle_beta   90.00
_cell.angle_gamma   90.00
#
_symmetry.space_group_name_H-M   'P 1'
#
loop_
_entity.id
_entity.type
_entity.pdbx_description
1 polymer ?
#
loop_
_entity_poly.entity_id
_entity_poly.type
_entity_poly.pdbx_seq_one_letter_code
_entity_poly.pdbx_strand_id
1 'polypeptide(L)'
;MHSEEVRRTELKWYRKLAIELLTGTAVVNAWVLYNQFLSQKKTMGMTEFNEYLVMSLITGKMNEEMLPGSKRSDIGGLRSSHTLVEAEGPKLKTRKPCMSCYEIIANNEGSSEARQSKESDYIL
;
A
#
# COMPACT_ATOMS: atom_id res chain seq x y z
N MET A 1 -26.76 -38.45 -24.65
CA MET A 1 -26.10 -38.00 -23.40
C MET A 1 -24.59 -38.22 -23.46
N HIS A 2 -23.86 -37.71 -24.46
CA HIS A 2 -22.39 -37.92 -24.56
C HIS A 2 -21.61 -36.65 -24.95
N SER A 3 -22.20 -35.45 -24.80
CA SER A 3 -21.51 -34.19 -25.15
C SER A 3 -20.84 -33.49 -23.96
N GLU A 4 -20.90 -34.05 -22.75
CA GLU A 4 -20.41 -33.38 -21.53
C GLU A 4 -18.99 -33.80 -21.13
N GLU A 5 -18.44 -34.86 -21.73
CA GLU A 5 -17.19 -35.47 -21.25
C GLU A 5 -15.92 -34.81 -21.83
N VAL A 6 -16.05 -34.01 -22.89
CA VAL A 6 -14.90 -33.35 -23.57
C VAL A 6 -14.39 -32.11 -22.82
N ARG A 7 -15.19 -31.50 -21.94
CA ARG A 7 -14.84 -30.22 -21.30
C ARG A 7 -13.87 -30.28 -20.11
N ARG A 8 -13.51 -31.47 -19.62
CA ARG A 8 -12.61 -31.60 -18.45
C ARG A 8 -11.12 -31.61 -18.82
N THR A 9 -10.78 -31.84 -20.08
CA THR A 9 -9.39 -31.99 -20.56
C THR A 9 -8.79 -30.73 -21.19
N GLU A 10 -9.63 -29.76 -21.59
CA GLU A 10 -9.20 -28.51 -22.24
C GLU A 10 -8.73 -27.42 -21.27
N LEU A 11 -8.86 -27.67 -19.95
CA LEU A 11 -8.47 -26.73 -18.89
C LEU A 11 -6.95 -26.53 -18.73
N LYS A 12 -6.12 -27.08 -19.62
CA LYS A 12 -4.67 -27.22 -19.40
C LYS A 12 -3.84 -26.12 -20.04
N TRP A 13 -4.15 -25.72 -21.28
CA TRP A 13 -3.30 -24.79 -22.04
C TRP A 13 -3.57 -23.33 -21.67
N TYR A 14 -4.85 -22.94 -21.55
CA TYR A 14 -5.20 -21.56 -21.24
C TYR A 14 -4.83 -21.20 -19.80
N ARG A 15 -4.75 -22.16 -18.87
CA ARG A 15 -4.28 -21.90 -17.50
C ARG A 15 -2.82 -21.50 -17.48
N LYS A 16 -1.99 -22.19 -18.25
CA LYS A 16 -0.59 -21.84 -18.42
C LYS A 16 -0.46 -20.43 -18.99
N LEU A 17 -1.20 -20.14 -20.07
CA LEU A 17 -1.19 -18.80 -20.66
C LEU A 17 -1.73 -17.72 -19.73
N ALA A 18 -2.79 -17.99 -18.97
CA ALA A 18 -3.34 -17.04 -18.02
C ALA A 18 -2.34 -16.74 -16.90
N ILE A 19 -1.65 -17.76 -16.38
CA ILE A 19 -0.60 -17.57 -15.37
C ILE A 19 0.56 -16.77 -15.96
N GLU A 20 1.03 -17.10 -17.15
CA GLU A 20 2.12 -16.36 -17.81
C GLU A 20 1.75 -14.91 -18.10
N LEU A 21 0.52 -14.67 -18.56
CA LEU A 21 0.02 -13.32 -18.83
C LEU A 21 -0.13 -12.52 -17.54
N LEU A 22 -0.79 -13.07 -16.52
CA LEU A 22 -1.03 -12.38 -15.26
C LEU A 22 0.27 -12.12 -14.50
N THR A 23 1.14 -13.13 -14.40
CA THR A 23 2.41 -12.96 -13.69
C THR A 23 3.39 -12.08 -14.48
N GLY A 24 3.47 -12.23 -15.80
CA GLY A 24 4.31 -11.38 -16.65
C GLY A 24 3.90 -9.91 -16.57
N THR A 25 2.59 -9.63 -16.71
CA THR A 25 2.09 -8.26 -16.58
C THR A 25 2.24 -7.70 -15.17
N ALA A 26 1.95 -8.49 -14.14
CA ALA A 26 2.11 -8.07 -12.74
C ALA A 26 3.57 -7.73 -12.42
N VAL A 27 4.54 -8.55 -12.85
CA VAL A 27 5.97 -8.34 -12.61
C VAL A 27 6.46 -7.07 -13.31
N VAL A 28 6.09 -6.86 -14.59
CA VAL A 28 6.48 -5.65 -15.33
C VAL A 28 5.86 -4.40 -14.70
N ASN A 29 4.58 -4.44 -14.33
CA ASN A 29 3.92 -3.32 -13.67
C ASN A 29 4.54 -3.01 -12.31
N ALA A 30 4.87 -4.04 -11.51
CA ALA A 30 5.55 -3.88 -10.24
C ALA A 30 6.95 -3.26 -10.42
N TRP A 31 7.70 -3.69 -11.44
CA TRP A 31 9.01 -3.12 -11.78
C TRP A 31 8.92 -1.64 -12.19
N VAL A 32 7.93 -1.27 -13.00
CA VAL A 32 7.67 0.13 -13.37
C VAL A 32 7.35 0.96 -12.13
N LEU A 33 6.43 0.49 -11.28
CA LEU A 33 6.07 1.18 -10.03
C LEU A 33 7.29 1.33 -9.09
N TYR A 34 8.10 0.29 -8.97
CA TYR A 34 9.33 0.33 -8.18
C TYR A 34 10.30 1.39 -8.70
N ASN A 35 10.53 1.44 -10.01
CA ASN A 35 11.44 2.42 -10.61
C ASN A 35 10.89 3.85 -10.59
N GLN A 36 9.57 4.04 -10.69
CA GLN A 36 8.95 5.36 -10.67
C GLN A 36 8.86 5.96 -9.26
N PHE A 37 8.49 5.15 -8.27
CA PHE A 37 8.09 5.66 -6.95
C PHE A 37 9.06 5.27 -5.83
N LEU A 38 9.66 4.08 -5.89
CA LEU A 38 10.47 3.53 -4.79
C LEU A 38 11.98 3.72 -5.00
N SER A 39 12.45 3.74 -6.25
CA SER A 39 13.87 3.89 -6.58
C SER A 39 14.36 5.29 -6.21
N GLN A 40 15.07 5.39 -5.09
CA GLN A 40 15.58 6.67 -4.57
C GLN A 40 16.93 7.07 -5.17
N LYS A 41 17.72 6.10 -5.61
CA LYS A 41 19.13 6.31 -5.99
C LYS A 41 19.46 5.89 -7.41
N LYS A 42 18.91 4.76 -7.87
CA LYS A 42 19.21 4.17 -9.18
C LYS A 42 18.00 3.37 -9.66
N THR A 43 17.71 3.48 -10.95
CA THR A 43 16.75 2.62 -11.62
C THR A 43 17.29 1.20 -11.64
N MET A 44 16.52 0.24 -11.12
CA MET A 44 16.89 -1.18 -11.13
C MET A 44 16.60 -1.78 -12.50
N GLY A 45 17.52 -2.61 -13.00
CA GLY A 45 17.32 -3.35 -14.24
C GLY A 45 16.25 -4.45 -14.07
N MET A 46 15.59 -4.85 -15.17
CA MET A 46 14.55 -5.90 -15.11
C MET A 46 15.09 -7.24 -14.58
N THR A 47 16.29 -7.65 -15.02
CA THR A 47 16.93 -8.90 -14.58
C THR A 47 17.22 -8.88 -13.09
N GLU A 48 17.80 -7.78 -12.62
CA GLU A 48 18.13 -7.55 -11.22
C GLU A 48 16.87 -7.58 -10.35
N PHE A 49 15.80 -6.89 -10.77
CA PHE A 49 14.50 -6.92 -10.10
C PHE A 49 13.92 -8.33 -9.99
N ASN A 50 14.03 -9.13 -11.04
CA ASN A 50 13.56 -10.52 -11.04
C ASN A 50 14.36 -11.39 -10.06
N GLU A 51 15.68 -11.24 -9.99
CA GLU A 51 16.52 -11.97 -9.03
C GLU A 51 16.10 -11.67 -7.58
N TYR A 52 15.91 -10.39 -7.25
CA TYR A 52 15.43 -9.97 -5.95
C TYR A 52 14.02 -10.48 -5.64
N LEU A 53 13.10 -10.39 -6.60
CA LEU A 53 11.74 -10.91 -6.46
C LEU A 53 11.74 -12.41 -6.17
N VAL A 54 12.48 -13.20 -6.95
CA VAL A 54 12.58 -14.65 -6.76
C VAL A 54 13.20 -14.98 -5.40
N MET A 55 14.27 -14.29 -5.00
CA MET A 55 14.86 -14.50 -3.68
C MET A 55 13.91 -14.14 -2.54
N SER A 56 13.11 -13.08 -2.68
CA SER A 56 12.11 -12.69 -1.69
C SER A 56 11.01 -13.74 -1.53
N LEU A 57 10.55 -14.33 -2.65
CA LEU A 57 9.51 -15.36 -2.65
C LEU A 57 10.00 -16.68 -2.06
N ILE A 58 11.25 -17.05 -2.33
CA ILE A 58 11.85 -18.29 -1.80
C ILE A 58 12.21 -18.15 -0.32
N THR A 59 12.82 -17.03 0.07
CA THR A 59 13.39 -16.85 1.41
C THR A 59 12.36 -16.28 2.40
N GLY A 60 11.29 -15.67 1.91
CA GLY A 60 10.30 -14.93 2.71
C GLY A 60 10.85 -13.65 3.34
N LYS A 61 12.10 -13.28 3.04
CA LYS A 61 12.77 -12.09 3.54
C LYS A 61 12.75 -11.01 2.46
N MET A 62 12.27 -9.83 2.84
CA MET A 62 12.36 -8.63 2.01
C MET A 62 13.82 -8.21 1.91
N ASN A 63 14.29 -7.90 0.69
CA ASN A 63 15.64 -7.40 0.51
C ASN A 63 15.71 -5.95 0.99
N GLU A 64 16.66 -5.61 1.85
CA GLU A 64 16.76 -4.26 2.43
C GLU A 64 17.00 -3.18 1.36
N GLU A 65 17.62 -3.57 0.24
CA GLU A 65 17.84 -2.72 -0.93
C GLU A 65 16.57 -2.45 -1.74
N MET A 66 15.57 -3.33 -1.63
CA MET A 66 14.25 -3.17 -2.23
C MET A 66 13.27 -2.42 -1.32
N LEU A 67 13.61 -2.22 -0.04
CA LEU A 67 12.77 -1.43 0.83
C LEU A 67 12.66 -0.02 0.25
N PRO A 68 11.45 0.54 0.17
CA PRO A 68 11.35 1.98 -0.02
C PRO A 68 12.17 2.60 1.09
N GLY A 69 13.27 3.29 0.73
CA GLY A 69 13.89 4.20 1.66
C GLY A 69 12.77 5.13 2.19
N SER A 70 12.95 5.71 3.38
CA SER A 70 11.94 6.57 4.02
C SER A 70 11.61 7.81 3.18
N LYS A 71 10.89 7.63 2.08
CA LYS A 71 10.16 8.66 1.36
C LYS A 71 8.81 8.68 2.05
N ARG A 72 8.73 9.62 2.98
CA ARG A 72 7.49 10.27 3.40
C ARG A 72 6.62 10.39 2.14
N SER A 73 5.46 9.75 2.13
CA SER A 73 4.56 9.83 0.99
C SER A 73 4.25 11.30 0.71
N ASP A 74 4.73 11.83 -0.40
CA ASP A 74 4.34 13.17 -0.89
C ASP A 74 2.87 13.20 -1.35
N ILE A 75 2.17 12.06 -1.29
CA ILE A 75 0.74 11.89 -1.55
C ILE A 75 -0.10 11.99 -0.25
N GLY A 76 0.54 12.17 0.90
CA GLY A 76 -0.12 12.35 2.18
C GLY A 76 0.94 12.71 3.19
N GLY A 77 1.20 14.02 3.33
CA GLY A 77 2.27 14.56 4.14
C GLY A 77 2.38 13.86 5.50
N LEU A 78 3.62 13.52 5.87
CA LEU A 78 4.09 13.11 7.19
C LEU A 78 3.00 12.78 8.22
N ARG A 79 2.18 11.74 7.99
CA ARG A 79 1.36 11.19 9.05
C ARG A 79 2.33 10.45 9.96
N SER A 80 2.88 11.17 10.94
CA SER A 80 3.53 10.58 12.10
C SER A 80 2.63 9.45 12.59
N SER A 81 3.14 8.24 12.75
CA SER A 81 2.34 7.17 13.34
C SER A 81 1.90 7.67 14.73
N HIS A 82 0.62 7.96 14.89
CA HIS A 82 0.09 8.44 16.16
C HIS A 82 -0.34 7.22 16.98
N THR A 83 0.27 7.06 18.16
CA THR A 83 -0.24 6.11 19.15
C THR A 83 -1.34 6.80 19.93
N LEU A 84 -2.55 6.25 19.88
CA LEU A 84 -3.65 6.72 20.72
C LEU A 84 -3.33 6.37 22.18
N VAL A 85 -3.34 7.39 23.03
CA VAL A 85 -3.17 7.25 24.48
C VAL A 85 -4.50 7.56 25.13
N GLU A 86 -4.94 6.70 26.05
CA GLU A 86 -6.13 6.97 26.85
C GLU A 86 -5.87 8.15 27.78
N ALA A 87 -6.70 9.18 27.69
CA ALA A 87 -6.62 10.32 28.58
C ALA A 87 -7.47 10.07 29.84
N GLU A 88 -6.85 10.19 31.01
CA GLU A 88 -7.55 10.02 32.28
C GLU A 88 -8.61 11.11 32.50
N GLY A 89 -9.84 10.69 32.79
CA GLY A 89 -10.95 11.57 33.17
C GLY A 89 -12.21 11.45 32.30
N PRO A 90 -13.22 12.31 32.52
CA PRO A 90 -14.48 12.24 31.79
C PRO A 90 -14.26 12.48 30.29
N LYS A 91 -14.67 11.52 29.44
CA LYS A 91 -14.46 11.51 27.98
C LYS A 91 -14.80 12.84 27.28
N LEU A 92 -15.83 13.53 27.76
CA LEU A 92 -16.29 14.83 27.22
C LEU A 92 -15.29 15.99 27.45
N LYS A 93 -14.47 15.94 28.50
CA LYS A 93 -13.50 16.99 28.83
C LYS A 93 -12.08 16.65 28.36
N THR A 94 -11.79 15.39 28.11
CA THR A 94 -10.43 14.88 27.84
C THR A 94 -10.15 14.61 26.36
N ARG A 95 -11.19 14.39 25.52
CA ARG A 95 -11.02 14.18 24.07
C ARG A 95 -10.55 15.48 23.40
N LYS A 96 -9.27 15.52 23.03
CA LYS A 96 -8.69 16.57 22.18
C LYS A 96 -8.31 15.98 20.81
N PRO A 97 -8.44 16.74 19.72
CA PRO A 97 -7.90 16.29 18.44
C PRO A 97 -6.38 16.14 18.55
N CYS A 98 -5.80 15.28 17.72
CA CYS A 98 -4.36 15.27 17.54
C CYS A 98 -3.93 16.68 17.12
N MET A 99 -3.01 17.31 17.87
CA MET A 99 -2.56 18.68 17.60
C MET A 99 -1.97 18.81 16.20
N SER A 100 -1.18 17.83 15.76
CA SER A 100 -0.58 17.85 14.42
C SER A 100 -1.64 17.71 13.32
N CYS A 101 -2.62 16.80 13.47
CA CYS A 101 -3.71 16.68 12.50
C CYS A 101 -4.57 17.96 12.46
N TYR A 102 -4.84 18.55 13.62
CA TYR A 102 -5.55 19.82 13.71
C TYR A 102 -4.79 20.93 12.98
N GLU A 103 -3.48 21.04 13.19
CA GLU A 103 -2.64 22.06 12.56
C GLU A 103 -2.55 21.88 11.03
N ILE A 104 -2.43 20.63 10.56
CA ILE A 104 -2.43 20.31 9.12
C ILE A 104 -3.75 20.72 8.47
N ILE A 105 -4.89 20.32 9.04
CA ILE A 105 -6.20 20.64 8.48
C ILE A 105 -6.47 22.15 8.61
N ALA A 106 -6.10 22.77 9.72
CA ALA A 106 -6.27 24.21 9.91
C ALA A 106 -5.46 25.04 8.91
N ASN A 107 -4.25 24.59 8.54
CA ASN A 107 -3.41 25.25 7.54
C ASN A 107 -3.89 25.01 6.10
N ASN A 108 -4.44 23.83 5.79
CA ASN A 108 -4.85 23.47 4.43
C ASN A 108 -6.29 23.88 4.10
N GLU A 109 -7.22 23.68 5.03
CA GLU A 109 -8.67 23.79 4.82
C GLU A 109 -9.31 24.86 5.73
N GLY A 110 -8.55 25.38 6.69
CA GLY A 110 -9.00 26.42 7.61
C GLY A 110 -9.46 25.88 8.97
N SER A 111 -9.45 26.77 9.97
CA SER A 111 -9.79 26.42 11.36
C SER A 111 -11.25 25.98 11.56
N SER A 112 -12.15 26.30 10.62
CA SER A 112 -13.56 25.86 10.63
C SER A 112 -13.66 24.36 10.32
N GLU A 113 -13.08 23.94 9.20
CA GLU A 113 -13.05 22.55 8.74
C GLU A 113 -12.34 21.63 9.74
N ALA A 114 -11.23 22.09 10.32
CA ALA A 114 -10.50 21.37 11.36
C ALA A 114 -11.33 21.11 12.63
N ARG A 115 -12.39 21.91 12.88
CA ARG A 115 -13.30 21.72 14.01
C ARG A 115 -14.45 20.79 13.67
N GLN A 116 -14.94 20.78 12.41
CA GLN A 116 -16.02 19.88 11.97
C GLN A 116 -15.55 18.44 11.76
N SER A 117 -14.29 18.21 11.37
CA SER A 117 -13.71 16.86 11.27
C SER A 117 -13.80 16.04 12.58
N LYS A 118 -14.14 16.66 13.71
CA LYS A 118 -14.38 16.01 15.01
C LYS A 118 -15.67 15.17 15.06
N GLU A 119 -16.63 15.45 14.17
CA GLU A 119 -18.00 14.96 14.25
C GLU A 119 -18.23 13.69 13.43
N SER A 120 -17.38 13.41 12.43
CA SER A 120 -17.51 12.22 11.57
C SER A 120 -17.03 10.91 12.20
N ASP A 121 -16.25 10.95 13.29
CA ASP A 121 -15.76 9.74 13.98
C ASP A 121 -16.77 9.17 15.01
N TYR A 122 -18.03 9.63 14.97
CA TYR A 122 -19.13 9.18 15.84
C TYR A 122 -20.10 8.21 15.15
N ILE A 123 -19.62 7.41 14.20
CA ILE A 123 -20.32 6.20 13.76
C ILE A 123 -19.41 5.00 14.06
N LEU A 124 -19.49 4.53 15.30
CA LEU A 124 -19.55 3.13 15.74
C LEU A 124 -19.79 3.09 17.26
#